data_AF-A0A1F2Y2V3-F1
#
_entry.id   AF-A0A1F2Y2V3-F1
#
_cell.length_a   1.000
_cell.length_b   1.000
_cell.length_c   1.000
_cell.angle_alpha   90.00
_cell.angle_beta   90.00
_cell.angle_gamma   90.00
#
_symmetry.space_group_name_H-M   'P 1'
#
loop_
_entity.id
_entity.type
_entity.pdbx_description
1 polymer ?
#
loop_
_entity_poly.entity_id
_entity_poly.type
_entity_poly.pdbx_seq_one_letter_code
_entity_poly.pdbx_strand_id
1 'polypeptide(L)'
;LAMPNTDPVVDTAAVLGALVERARAEAVVPTGFMAAISKGQRGEELTEMAELAAAGASAFTDDGLPVVSAGLMRRALQYSGLTGLPLALHCEEPELSRDGHAHEGVVSAELGLGPYPSAAESVMVERDLALAGLEERHIHLMHLSARESVDALRRALEAGVDVSAEVTPHHLCQTDEAVRSLDPNVKMNPPLRSEDDRLALVEALRDGAIGAVATDHAPHARQEKDVPFEEAPFGVIGLETAFSALYTHLVLPGALRLETLLERMSAGPARAFGLVEPRIEVGARANLVTLDLDAEWRVTEDGFRSLSANSWLLGETLHGRVVRTIADGREAFAGGQVLHSHTQQVMR
;
A
#
# COMPACT_ATOMS: atom_id res chain seq x y z
N LEU A 1 4.44 -5.54 4.33
CA LEU A 1 3.58 -6.70 4.62
C LEU A 1 2.93 -7.08 3.30
N ALA A 2 2.83 -8.37 2.98
CA ALA A 2 2.18 -8.82 1.75
C ALA A 2 0.67 -9.04 1.97
N MET A 3 -0.13 -8.72 0.95
CA MET A 3 -1.59 -8.82 0.97
C MET A 3 -2.07 -10.27 0.74
N PRO A 4 -3.29 -10.63 1.19
CA PRO A 4 -3.79 -12.00 1.17
C PRO A 4 -4.47 -12.41 -0.14
N ASN A 5 -4.56 -11.50 -1.12
CA ASN A 5 -5.14 -11.68 -2.45
C ASN A 5 -4.25 -12.48 -3.41
N THR A 6 -3.74 -13.62 -2.92
CA THR A 6 -3.01 -14.61 -3.71
C THR A 6 -3.93 -15.75 -4.18
N ASP A 7 -3.41 -16.64 -5.04
CA ASP A 7 -4.07 -17.90 -5.37
C ASP A 7 -3.20 -19.08 -4.90
N PRO A 8 -3.61 -19.83 -3.85
CA PRO A 8 -4.84 -19.66 -3.07
C PRO A 8 -4.80 -18.42 -2.16
N VAL A 9 -5.99 -17.93 -1.76
CA VAL A 9 -6.16 -16.83 -0.80
C VAL A 9 -5.53 -17.20 0.54
N VAL A 10 -4.93 -16.23 1.24
CA VAL A 10 -4.35 -16.43 2.58
C VAL A 10 -5.45 -16.37 3.66
N ASP A 11 -6.37 -17.32 3.63
CA ASP A 11 -7.55 -17.40 4.52
C ASP A 11 -7.51 -18.58 5.51
N THR A 12 -6.45 -19.40 5.47
CA THR A 12 -6.23 -20.52 6.39
C THR A 12 -4.82 -20.53 6.97
N ALA A 13 -4.67 -21.07 8.19
CA ALA A 13 -3.38 -21.21 8.86
C ALA A 13 -2.37 -22.05 8.06
N ALA A 14 -2.85 -23.03 7.27
CA ALA A 14 -1.99 -23.86 6.43
C ALA A 14 -1.33 -23.06 5.29
N VAL A 15 -2.12 -22.24 4.58
CA VAL A 15 -1.60 -21.38 3.50
C VAL A 15 -0.65 -20.33 4.06
N LEU A 16 -1.07 -19.64 5.13
CA LEU A 16 -0.25 -18.63 5.79
C LEU A 16 1.07 -19.22 6.32
N GLY A 17 1.02 -20.36 7.01
CA GLY A 17 2.21 -21.03 7.53
C GLY A 17 3.19 -21.43 6.43
N ALA A 18 2.70 -21.92 5.29
CA ALA A 18 3.54 -22.24 4.14
C ALA A 18 4.26 -21.00 3.58
N LEU A 19 3.57 -19.85 3.48
CA LEU A 19 4.16 -18.58 3.06
C LEU A 19 5.21 -18.08 4.04
N VAL A 20 4.94 -18.16 5.35
CA VAL A 20 5.88 -17.77 6.40
C VAL A 20 7.15 -18.60 6.33
N GLU A 21 7.03 -19.93 6.20
CA GLU A 21 8.20 -20.82 6.08
C GLU A 21 8.98 -20.55 4.79
N ARG A 22 8.29 -20.32 3.66
CA ARG A 22 8.94 -19.96 2.40
C ARG A 22 9.69 -18.63 2.52
N ALA A 23 9.08 -17.61 3.12
CA ALA A 23 9.74 -16.33 3.34
C ALA A 23 10.98 -16.45 4.23
N ARG A 24 10.93 -17.28 5.28
CA ARG A 24 12.12 -17.57 6.12
C ARG A 24 13.27 -18.18 5.32
N ALA A 25 12.96 -18.98 4.30
CA ALA A 25 13.97 -19.64 3.46
C ALA A 25 14.49 -18.75 2.33
N GLU A 26 13.62 -17.96 1.69
CA GLU A 26 13.90 -17.34 0.39
C GLU A 26 13.95 -15.80 0.43
N ALA A 27 13.31 -15.15 1.41
CA ALA A 27 13.18 -13.69 1.41
C ALA A 27 14.51 -13.01 1.75
N VAL A 28 14.85 -11.98 0.96
CA VAL A 28 16.07 -11.16 1.14
C VAL A 28 15.87 -10.03 2.14
N VAL A 29 14.62 -9.72 2.49
CA VAL A 29 14.23 -8.75 3.51
C VAL A 29 13.21 -9.38 4.46
N PRO A 30 13.04 -8.86 5.70
CA PRO A 30 11.97 -9.28 6.58
C PRO A 30 10.60 -9.12 5.90
N THR A 31 9.91 -10.24 5.71
CA THR A 31 8.60 -10.30 5.06
C THR A 31 7.58 -10.86 6.04
N GLY A 32 6.49 -10.13 6.24
CA GLY A 32 5.31 -10.57 6.97
C GLY A 32 4.08 -10.57 6.06
N PHE A 33 3.05 -11.29 6.46
CA PHE A 33 1.85 -11.52 5.68
C PHE A 33 0.62 -11.06 6.46
N MET A 34 -0.31 -10.42 5.76
CA MET A 34 -1.67 -10.24 6.25
C MET A 34 -2.50 -11.47 5.90
N ALA A 35 -3.61 -11.68 6.61
CA ALA A 35 -4.55 -12.76 6.33
C ALA A 35 -5.94 -12.20 5.95
N ALA A 36 -6.72 -12.97 5.21
CA ALA A 36 -8.06 -12.58 4.82
C ALA A 36 -8.99 -12.41 6.04
N ILE A 37 -9.85 -11.39 6.02
CA ILE A 37 -10.96 -11.24 6.97
C ILE A 37 -12.02 -12.31 6.69
N SER A 38 -12.34 -12.54 5.41
CA SER A 38 -13.37 -13.49 5.01
C SER A 38 -12.83 -14.65 4.15
N LYS A 39 -13.52 -15.79 4.23
CA LYS A 39 -13.14 -17.01 3.49
C LYS A 39 -13.17 -16.74 1.98
N GLY A 40 -12.04 -16.95 1.32
CA GLY A 40 -11.83 -16.64 -0.09
C GLY A 40 -12.06 -15.17 -0.46
N GLN A 41 -11.96 -14.24 0.50
CA GLN A 41 -12.26 -12.81 0.33
C GLN A 41 -13.67 -12.51 -0.22
N ARG A 42 -14.66 -13.37 0.08
CA ARG A 42 -16.02 -13.23 -0.45
C ARG A 42 -16.91 -12.24 0.32
N GLY A 43 -16.49 -11.78 1.50
CA GLY A 43 -17.27 -10.88 2.36
C GLY A 43 -18.53 -11.52 2.97
N GLU A 44 -18.61 -12.85 3.01
CA GLU A 44 -19.79 -13.61 3.46
C GLU A 44 -19.61 -14.18 4.89
N GLU A 45 -18.46 -14.80 5.14
CA GLU A 45 -18.14 -15.55 6.35
C GLU A 45 -16.71 -15.23 6.81
N LEU A 46 -16.51 -14.99 8.12
CA LEU A 46 -15.18 -14.73 8.67
C LEU A 46 -14.27 -15.96 8.52
N THR A 47 -12.97 -15.70 8.42
CA THR A 47 -11.94 -16.72 8.58
C THR A 47 -11.79 -17.14 10.05
N GLU A 48 -11.02 -18.20 10.29
CA GLU A 48 -10.57 -18.56 11.64
C GLU A 48 -9.47 -17.59 12.12
N MET A 49 -9.85 -16.33 12.36
CA MET A 49 -8.92 -15.22 12.61
C MET A 49 -7.96 -15.50 13.76
N ALA A 50 -8.42 -16.16 14.84
CA ALA A 50 -7.56 -16.53 15.96
C ALA A 50 -6.47 -17.54 15.57
N GLU A 51 -6.79 -18.52 14.72
CA GLU A 51 -5.81 -19.49 14.21
C GLU A 51 -4.81 -18.81 13.27
N LEU A 52 -5.28 -17.91 12.42
CA LEU A 52 -4.43 -17.11 11.52
C LEU A 52 -3.46 -16.21 12.29
N ALA A 53 -3.93 -15.55 13.35
CA ALA A 53 -3.08 -14.77 14.25
C ALA A 53 -1.99 -15.66 14.88
N ALA A 54 -2.36 -16.83 15.39
CA ALA A 54 -1.40 -17.79 15.96
C ALA A 54 -0.41 -18.34 14.92
N ALA A 55 -0.80 -18.41 13.64
CA ALA A 55 0.05 -18.81 12.52
C ALA A 55 0.98 -17.69 12.01
N GLY A 56 0.88 -16.47 12.56
CA GLY A 56 1.81 -15.37 12.28
C GLY A 56 1.26 -14.26 11.38
N ALA A 57 -0.06 -14.11 11.28
CA ALA A 57 -0.66 -12.96 10.58
C ALA A 57 -0.22 -11.65 11.25
N SER A 58 0.08 -10.63 10.45
CA SER A 58 0.44 -9.29 10.96
C SER A 58 -0.75 -8.34 11.08
N ALA A 59 -1.81 -8.58 10.29
CA ALA A 59 -3.07 -7.85 10.27
C ALA A 59 -4.10 -8.68 9.47
N PHE A 60 -5.36 -8.22 9.43
CA PHE A 60 -6.40 -8.81 8.58
C PHE A 60 -6.89 -7.82 7.54
N THR A 61 -7.10 -8.27 6.30
CA THR A 61 -7.63 -7.44 5.20
C THR A 61 -8.32 -8.32 4.16
N ASP A 62 -9.37 -7.82 3.52
CA ASP A 62 -9.86 -8.37 2.24
C ASP A 62 -9.46 -7.41 1.10
N ASP A 63 -8.15 -7.19 0.95
CA ASP A 63 -7.61 -6.30 -0.07
C ASP A 63 -8.00 -6.73 -1.50
N GLY A 64 -8.43 -5.78 -2.32
CA GLY A 64 -8.96 -6.00 -3.67
C GLY A 64 -10.43 -6.45 -3.73
N LEU A 65 -11.02 -6.98 -2.65
CA LEU A 65 -12.43 -7.36 -2.57
C LEU A 65 -13.04 -6.90 -1.23
N PRO A 66 -13.59 -5.68 -1.16
CA PRO A 66 -13.96 -5.06 0.12
C PRO A 66 -15.04 -5.83 0.89
N VAL A 67 -14.97 -5.79 2.22
CA VAL A 67 -16.05 -6.30 3.10
C VAL A 67 -17.21 -5.29 3.09
N VAL A 68 -18.20 -5.51 2.22
CA VAL A 68 -19.39 -4.63 2.07
C VAL A 68 -20.37 -4.77 3.23
N SER A 69 -20.48 -5.96 3.82
CA SER A 69 -21.42 -6.21 4.91
C SER A 69 -20.97 -5.52 6.21
N ALA A 70 -21.63 -4.42 6.59
CA ALA A 70 -21.38 -3.72 7.86
C ALA A 70 -21.50 -4.66 9.08
N GLY A 71 -22.41 -5.63 9.03
CA GLY A 71 -22.56 -6.64 10.08
C GLY A 71 -21.38 -7.61 10.16
N LEU A 72 -20.78 -7.97 9.02
CA LEU A 72 -19.56 -8.80 9.00
C LEU A 72 -18.35 -7.98 9.47
N MET A 73 -18.20 -6.75 8.98
CA MET A 73 -17.13 -5.83 9.39
C MET A 73 -17.13 -5.61 10.90
N ARG A 74 -18.30 -5.36 11.48
CA ARG A 74 -18.45 -5.22 12.94
C ARG A 74 -17.99 -6.48 13.69
N ARG A 75 -18.33 -7.67 13.20
CA ARG A 75 -17.83 -8.92 13.80
C ARG A 75 -16.31 -9.05 13.61
N ALA A 76 -15.76 -8.69 12.47
CA ALA A 76 -14.32 -8.71 12.24
C ALA A 76 -13.58 -7.81 13.24
N LEU A 77 -14.12 -6.62 13.55
CA LEU A 77 -13.57 -5.73 14.60
C LEU A 77 -13.58 -6.40 15.98
N GLN A 78 -14.66 -7.09 16.34
CA GLN A 78 -14.75 -7.83 17.60
C GLN A 78 -13.69 -8.93 17.70
N TYR A 79 -13.46 -9.68 16.60
CA TYR A 79 -12.42 -10.71 16.54
C TYR A 79 -11.00 -10.13 16.47
N SER A 80 -10.81 -8.98 15.83
CA SER A 80 -9.57 -8.20 15.90
C SER A 80 -9.22 -7.88 17.35
N GLY A 81 -10.21 -7.50 18.17
CA GLY A 81 -10.02 -7.30 19.61
C GLY A 81 -9.54 -8.55 20.37
N LEU A 82 -9.97 -9.75 19.97
CA LEU A 82 -9.53 -11.01 20.57
C LEU A 82 -8.09 -11.39 20.18
N THR A 83 -7.68 -11.07 18.95
CA THR A 83 -6.35 -11.39 18.41
C THR A 83 -5.31 -10.34 18.76
N GLY A 84 -5.73 -9.10 19.05
CA GLY A 84 -4.84 -7.96 19.23
C GLY A 84 -4.22 -7.43 17.93
N LEU A 85 -4.66 -7.93 16.76
CA LEU A 85 -4.15 -7.51 15.46
C LEU A 85 -5.14 -6.54 14.78
N PRO A 86 -4.66 -5.51 14.08
CA PRO A 86 -5.52 -4.52 13.44
C PRO A 86 -6.19 -5.06 12.17
N LEU A 87 -7.26 -4.40 11.74
CA LEU A 87 -7.81 -4.55 10.39
C LEU A 87 -7.20 -3.49 9.46
N ALA A 88 -6.75 -3.90 8.28
CA ALA A 88 -6.38 -3.00 7.19
C ALA A 88 -7.47 -3.05 6.11
N LEU A 89 -7.97 -1.90 5.68
CA LEU A 89 -9.22 -1.82 4.93
C LEU A 89 -9.01 -1.19 3.55
N HIS A 90 -9.30 -1.97 2.52
CA HIS A 90 -9.53 -1.46 1.16
C HIS A 90 -10.95 -0.90 1.14
N CYS A 91 -11.08 0.42 1.20
CA CYS A 91 -12.38 1.08 1.27
C CYS A 91 -12.94 1.32 -0.13
N GLU A 92 -13.90 0.49 -0.54
CA GLU A 92 -14.58 0.60 -1.83
C GLU A 92 -16.03 0.13 -1.71
N GLU A 93 -16.98 0.94 -2.18
CA GLU A 93 -18.39 0.58 -2.35
C GLU A 93 -18.60 0.07 -3.78
N PRO A 94 -18.69 -1.25 -3.99
CA PRO A 94 -18.65 -1.83 -5.33
C PRO A 94 -19.84 -1.43 -6.20
N GLU A 95 -20.98 -1.04 -5.62
CA GLU A 95 -22.11 -0.55 -6.43
C GLU A 95 -21.85 0.82 -7.05
N LEU A 96 -20.94 1.61 -6.46
CA LEU A 96 -20.55 2.92 -6.98
C LEU A 96 -19.32 2.84 -7.90
N SER A 97 -18.39 1.91 -7.65
CA SER A 97 -17.20 1.74 -8.48
C SER A 97 -17.36 0.78 -9.66
N ARG A 98 -18.47 0.03 -9.72
CA ARG A 98 -18.74 -0.96 -10.78
C ARG A 98 -18.53 -0.35 -12.17
N ASP A 99 -17.77 -1.06 -13.00
CA ASP A 99 -17.43 -0.66 -14.38
C ASP A 99 -16.66 0.67 -14.49
N GLY A 100 -16.17 1.21 -13.37
CA GLY A 100 -15.30 2.38 -13.31
C GLY A 100 -13.90 2.05 -13.81
N HIS A 101 -13.32 2.94 -14.61
CA HIS A 101 -11.99 2.78 -15.20
C HIS A 101 -11.03 3.90 -14.76
N ALA A 102 -11.56 5.08 -14.45
CA ALA A 102 -10.83 6.27 -14.02
C ALA A 102 -11.70 7.13 -13.11
N HIS A 103 -11.10 8.08 -12.40
CA HIS A 103 -11.82 9.02 -11.54
C HIS A 103 -12.99 9.71 -12.27
N GLU A 104 -14.16 9.75 -11.63
CA GLU A 104 -15.32 10.50 -12.14
C GLU A 104 -15.01 12.01 -12.12
N GLY A 105 -14.75 12.57 -13.30
CA GLY A 105 -14.28 13.95 -13.43
C GLY A 105 -14.24 14.40 -14.88
N VAL A 106 -13.58 15.53 -15.12
CA VAL A 106 -13.48 16.13 -16.47
C VAL A 106 -12.76 15.18 -17.43
N VAL A 107 -11.67 14.56 -16.99
CA VAL A 107 -10.83 13.69 -17.83
C VAL A 107 -11.59 12.44 -18.29
N SER A 108 -12.25 11.72 -17.37
CA SER A 108 -13.01 10.52 -17.74
C SER A 108 -14.21 10.84 -18.64
N ALA A 109 -14.89 11.96 -18.40
CA ALA A 109 -16.00 12.42 -19.25
C ALA A 109 -15.53 12.76 -20.68
N GLU A 110 -14.39 13.42 -20.85
CA GLU A 110 -13.85 13.76 -22.16
C GLU A 110 -13.35 12.54 -22.94
N LEU A 111 -12.77 11.55 -22.24
CA LEU A 111 -12.24 10.32 -22.83
C LEU A 111 -13.31 9.24 -23.03
N GLY A 112 -14.50 9.40 -22.44
CA GLY A 112 -15.58 8.41 -22.50
C GLY A 112 -15.33 7.18 -21.63
N LEU A 113 -14.52 7.32 -20.57
CA LEU A 113 -14.18 6.23 -19.65
C LEU A 113 -15.26 6.04 -18.59
N GLY A 114 -15.47 4.81 -18.15
CA GLY A 114 -16.39 4.50 -17.04
C GLY A 114 -15.98 5.25 -15.76
N PRO A 115 -16.92 5.94 -15.08
CA PRO A 115 -16.61 6.80 -13.94
C PRO A 115 -16.38 5.99 -12.65
N TYR A 116 -15.40 6.41 -11.85
CA TYR A 116 -15.15 5.93 -10.49
C TYR A 116 -15.24 7.12 -9.52
N PRO A 117 -16.39 7.33 -8.84
CA PRO A 117 -16.61 8.49 -7.98
C PRO A 117 -15.77 8.45 -6.71
N SER A 118 -15.40 9.62 -6.15
CA SER A 118 -14.79 9.72 -4.81
C SER A 118 -15.70 9.20 -3.70
N ALA A 119 -17.01 9.21 -3.94
CA ALA A 119 -18.00 8.58 -3.07
C ALA A 119 -17.79 7.06 -2.93
N ALA A 120 -17.25 6.37 -3.93
CA ALA A 120 -17.01 4.92 -3.83
C ALA A 120 -16.00 4.58 -2.73
N GLU A 121 -15.01 5.45 -2.47
CA GLU A 121 -14.08 5.28 -1.35
C GLU A 121 -14.65 5.85 -0.05
N SER A 122 -15.06 7.12 -0.07
CA SER A 122 -15.33 7.90 1.14
C SER A 122 -16.53 7.39 1.96
N VAL A 123 -17.55 6.80 1.33
CA VAL A 123 -18.70 6.24 2.08
C VAL A 123 -18.30 5.02 2.90
N MET A 124 -17.36 4.22 2.40
CA MET A 124 -16.83 3.05 3.11
C MET A 124 -15.90 3.47 4.24
N VAL A 125 -15.08 4.50 4.01
CA VAL A 125 -14.26 5.12 5.06
C VAL A 125 -15.15 5.59 6.22
N GLU A 126 -16.21 6.34 5.94
CA GLU A 126 -17.15 6.83 6.97
C GLU A 126 -17.80 5.69 7.76
N ARG A 127 -18.29 4.66 7.05
CA ARG A 127 -18.88 3.48 7.67
C ARG A 127 -17.89 2.80 8.61
N ASP A 128 -16.66 2.56 8.15
CA ASP A 128 -15.66 1.81 8.89
C ASP A 128 -15.12 2.59 10.09
N LEU A 129 -14.96 3.91 9.96
CA LEU A 129 -14.65 4.80 11.08
C LEU A 129 -15.75 4.77 12.15
N ALA A 130 -17.02 4.79 11.75
CA ALA A 130 -18.14 4.71 12.69
C ALA A 130 -18.19 3.34 13.42
N LEU A 131 -17.92 2.24 12.71
CA LEU A 131 -17.86 0.91 13.32
C LEU A 131 -16.64 0.74 14.23
N ALA A 132 -15.48 1.27 13.83
CA ALA A 132 -14.27 1.27 14.65
C ALA A 132 -14.46 2.06 15.95
N GLY A 133 -15.09 3.23 15.87
CA GLY A 133 -15.47 4.03 17.03
C GLY A 133 -16.48 3.31 17.95
N LEU A 134 -17.44 2.59 17.38
CA LEU A 134 -18.42 1.79 18.15
C LEU A 134 -17.78 0.64 18.91
N GLU A 135 -16.86 -0.08 18.29
CA GLU A 135 -16.19 -1.26 18.89
C GLU A 135 -14.90 -0.90 19.66
N GLU A 136 -14.51 0.38 19.64
CA GLU A 136 -13.27 0.90 20.22
C GLU A 136 -12.05 0.08 19.77
N ARG A 137 -11.94 -0.14 18.45
CA ARG A 137 -10.89 -0.96 17.84
C ARG A 137 -10.09 -0.15 16.81
N HIS A 138 -8.81 -0.47 16.70
CA HIS A 138 -7.94 0.09 15.66
C HIS A 138 -8.32 -0.41 14.27
N ILE A 139 -8.40 0.53 13.32
CA ILE A 139 -8.39 0.22 11.89
C ILE A 139 -7.30 1.01 11.16
N HIS A 140 -6.81 0.45 10.07
CA HIS A 140 -5.90 1.09 9.14
C HIS A 140 -6.57 1.27 7.78
N LEU A 141 -6.75 2.52 7.34
CA LEU A 141 -7.31 2.84 6.03
C LEU A 141 -6.22 2.77 4.96
N MET A 142 -6.36 1.84 4.01
CA MET A 142 -5.36 1.64 2.96
C MET A 142 -5.50 2.69 1.85
N HIS A 143 -4.36 3.05 1.26
CA HIS A 143 -4.19 3.84 0.03
C HIS A 143 -5.28 4.91 -0.23
N LEU A 144 -5.49 5.84 0.72
CA LEU A 144 -6.52 6.89 0.55
C LEU A 144 -6.26 7.73 -0.70
N SER A 145 -7.32 8.07 -1.42
CA SER A 145 -7.23 8.83 -2.68
C SER A 145 -8.14 10.05 -2.74
N ALA A 146 -9.22 10.11 -1.93
CA ALA A 146 -10.21 11.19 -1.99
C ALA A 146 -10.07 12.21 -0.85
N ARG A 147 -10.31 13.48 -1.16
CA ARG A 147 -10.39 14.57 -0.17
C ARG A 147 -11.47 14.29 0.88
N GLU A 148 -12.63 13.76 0.49
CA GLU A 148 -13.71 13.44 1.42
C GLU A 148 -13.28 12.37 2.44
N SER A 149 -12.47 11.39 2.02
CA SER A 149 -11.91 10.37 2.91
C SER A 149 -10.93 10.98 3.92
N VAL A 150 -10.11 11.95 3.48
CA VAL A 150 -9.24 12.72 4.38
C VAL A 150 -10.06 13.52 5.38
N ASP A 151 -11.12 14.19 4.94
CA ASP A 151 -12.00 14.97 5.81
C ASP A 151 -12.70 14.06 6.84
N ALA A 152 -13.10 12.84 6.46
CA ALA A 152 -13.67 11.83 7.35
C ALA A 152 -12.64 11.33 8.38
N LEU A 153 -11.43 10.99 7.94
CA LEU A 153 -10.32 10.60 8.81
C LEU A 153 -10.04 11.67 9.87
N ARG A 154 -9.99 12.94 9.49
CA ARG A 154 -9.76 14.06 10.43
C ARG A 154 -10.85 14.14 11.50
N ARG A 155 -12.12 14.07 11.10
CA ARG A 155 -13.24 14.07 12.05
C ARG A 155 -13.14 12.90 13.04
N ALA A 156 -12.76 11.72 12.56
CA ALA A 156 -12.61 10.55 13.41
C ALA A 156 -11.44 10.69 14.39
N LEU A 157 -10.28 11.21 13.94
CA LEU A 157 -9.15 11.51 14.81
C LEU A 157 -9.52 12.55 15.88
N GLU A 158 -10.23 13.61 15.52
CA GLU A 158 -10.73 14.62 16.47
C GLU A 158 -11.73 14.04 17.49
N ALA A 159 -12.53 13.06 17.06
CA ALA A 159 -13.45 12.33 17.92
C ALA A 159 -12.75 11.26 18.79
N GLY A 160 -11.44 11.06 18.63
CA GLY A 160 -10.66 10.08 19.40
C GLY A 160 -10.81 8.64 18.94
N VAL A 161 -11.28 8.41 17.70
CA VAL A 161 -11.30 7.08 17.10
C VAL A 161 -9.84 6.62 16.89
N ASP A 162 -9.54 5.39 17.30
CA ASP A 162 -8.25 4.76 17.06
C ASP A 162 -8.15 4.35 15.58
N VAL A 163 -7.58 5.22 14.76
CA VAL A 163 -7.43 4.99 13.31
C VAL A 163 -6.07 5.47 12.83
N SER A 164 -5.51 4.73 11.89
CA SER A 164 -4.39 5.17 11.06
C SER A 164 -4.75 5.10 9.58
N ALA A 165 -3.97 5.77 8.74
CA ALA A 165 -4.16 5.74 7.29
C ALA A 165 -2.82 5.81 6.56
N GLU A 166 -2.82 5.29 5.34
CA GLU A 166 -1.70 5.39 4.40
C GLU A 166 -2.12 6.03 3.07
N VAL A 167 -1.12 6.49 2.33
CA VAL A 167 -1.27 7.02 0.98
C VAL A 167 -0.12 6.53 0.11
N THR A 168 -0.36 6.35 -1.19
CA THR A 168 0.64 5.82 -2.11
C THR A 168 1.47 6.91 -2.81
N PRO A 169 2.67 6.59 -3.31
CA PRO A 169 3.46 7.53 -4.09
C PRO A 169 2.74 8.07 -5.33
N HIS A 170 2.00 7.22 -6.05
CA HIS A 170 1.28 7.66 -7.25
C HIS A 170 0.15 8.63 -6.92
N HIS A 171 -0.59 8.43 -5.82
CA HIS A 171 -1.63 9.37 -5.40
C HIS A 171 -1.09 10.70 -4.87
N LEU A 172 0.17 10.77 -4.45
CA LEU A 172 0.79 12.03 -4.03
C LEU A 172 1.42 12.82 -5.18
N CYS A 173 1.88 12.11 -6.21
CA CYS A 173 2.67 12.67 -7.32
C CYS A 173 1.85 12.94 -8.58
N GLN A 174 0.74 12.23 -8.79
CA GLN A 174 -0.05 12.28 -10.02
C GLN A 174 -1.51 12.66 -9.76
N THR A 175 -2.20 13.07 -10.83
CA THR A 175 -3.64 13.32 -10.87
C THR A 175 -4.29 12.56 -12.04
N ASP A 176 -5.62 12.62 -12.11
CA ASP A 176 -6.42 12.09 -13.20
C ASP A 176 -6.00 12.58 -14.59
N GLU A 177 -5.36 13.75 -14.70
CA GLU A 177 -4.79 14.27 -15.96
C GLU A 177 -3.80 13.29 -16.63
N ALA A 178 -3.09 12.46 -15.85
CA ALA A 178 -2.18 11.45 -16.39
C ALA A 178 -2.91 10.43 -17.30
N VAL A 179 -4.20 10.19 -17.05
CA VAL A 179 -5.06 9.23 -17.78
C VAL A 179 -5.30 9.68 -19.23
N ARG A 180 -5.10 10.95 -19.58
CA ARG A 180 -5.19 11.44 -20.97
C ARG A 180 -4.23 10.73 -21.94
N SER A 181 -3.14 10.18 -21.42
CA SER A 181 -2.23 9.34 -22.20
C SER A 181 -2.86 8.04 -22.68
N LEU A 182 -3.90 7.57 -22.00
CA LEU A 182 -4.47 6.21 -22.11
C LEU A 182 -3.42 5.11 -21.89
N ASP A 183 -2.31 5.42 -21.24
CA ASP A 183 -1.30 4.43 -20.85
C ASP A 183 -1.86 3.58 -19.69
N PRO A 184 -1.97 2.25 -19.84
CA PRO A 184 -2.39 1.37 -18.75
C PRO A 184 -1.52 1.48 -17.48
N ASN A 185 -0.29 1.99 -17.58
CA ASN A 185 0.60 2.22 -16.45
C ASN A 185 0.20 3.38 -15.54
N VAL A 186 -0.86 4.13 -15.85
CA VAL A 186 -1.50 5.09 -14.92
C VAL A 186 -2.86 4.60 -14.41
N LYS A 187 -3.19 3.33 -14.63
CA LYS A 187 -4.41 2.69 -14.13
C LYS A 187 -4.14 1.88 -12.85
N MET A 188 -4.66 2.34 -11.72
CA MET A 188 -4.61 1.69 -10.40
C MET A 188 -5.93 1.87 -9.64
N ASN A 189 -6.12 1.11 -8.56
CA ASN A 189 -7.31 1.16 -7.70
C ASN A 189 -6.88 1.44 -6.25
N PRO A 190 -7.30 2.54 -5.62
CA PRO A 190 -8.17 3.60 -6.17
C PRO A 190 -7.52 4.36 -7.34
N PRO A 191 -8.32 5.00 -8.21
CA PRO A 191 -7.80 5.74 -9.36
C PRO A 191 -7.14 7.07 -8.93
N LEU A 192 -6.21 7.55 -9.76
CA LEU A 192 -5.73 8.93 -9.67
C LEU A 192 -6.90 9.90 -9.79
N ARG A 193 -7.02 10.82 -8.83
CA ARG A 193 -8.12 11.78 -8.74
C ARG A 193 -7.68 13.19 -9.09
N SER A 194 -8.54 14.17 -8.85
CA SER A 194 -8.30 15.57 -9.15
C SER A 194 -7.08 16.14 -8.41
N GLU A 195 -6.61 17.31 -8.86
CA GLU A 195 -5.56 18.07 -8.15
C GLU A 195 -5.98 18.46 -6.72
N ASP A 196 -7.26 18.73 -6.49
CA ASP A 196 -7.77 19.07 -5.16
C ASP A 196 -7.66 17.87 -4.20
N ASP A 197 -7.93 16.66 -4.68
CA ASP A 197 -7.73 15.42 -3.94
C ASP A 197 -6.25 15.20 -3.63
N ARG A 198 -5.38 15.31 -4.64
CA ARG A 198 -3.93 15.16 -4.48
C ARG A 198 -3.37 16.13 -3.44
N LEU A 199 -3.78 17.40 -3.48
CA LEU A 199 -3.35 18.41 -2.51
C LEU A 199 -3.85 18.11 -1.10
N ALA A 200 -5.08 17.61 -0.95
CA ALA A 200 -5.61 17.19 0.35
C ALA A 200 -4.79 16.04 0.97
N LEU A 201 -4.38 15.06 0.14
CA LEU A 201 -3.51 13.96 0.57
C LEU A 201 -2.12 14.44 0.98
N VAL A 202 -1.50 15.34 0.19
CA VAL A 202 -0.18 15.91 0.51
C VAL A 202 -0.21 16.67 1.83
N GLU A 203 -1.25 17.46 2.07
CA GLU A 203 -1.39 18.20 3.34
C GLU A 203 -1.65 17.26 4.52
N ALA A 204 -2.49 16.23 4.35
CA ALA A 204 -2.74 15.23 5.38
C ALA A 204 -1.49 14.39 5.73
N LEU A 205 -0.62 14.11 4.76
CA LEU A 205 0.66 13.47 5.03
C LEU A 205 1.61 14.41 5.79
N ARG A 206 1.63 15.70 5.39
CA ARG A 206 2.50 16.73 5.95
C ARG A 206 2.18 17.00 7.41
N ASP A 207 0.91 17.17 7.77
CA ASP A 207 0.49 17.46 9.14
C ASP A 207 0.35 16.21 10.01
N GLY A 208 0.29 15.03 9.38
CA GLY A 208 0.28 13.73 10.06
C GLY A 208 -1.09 13.13 10.33
N ALA A 209 -2.16 13.68 9.75
CA ALA A 209 -3.43 12.95 9.65
C ALA A 209 -3.24 11.60 8.93
N ILE A 210 -2.46 11.59 7.84
CA ILE A 210 -1.97 10.36 7.21
C ILE A 210 -0.57 10.07 7.73
N GLY A 211 -0.44 8.94 8.43
CA GLY A 211 0.75 8.58 9.19
C GLY A 211 1.74 7.67 8.45
N ALA A 212 1.35 7.13 7.29
CA ALA A 212 2.15 6.14 6.58
C ALA A 212 2.15 6.37 5.06
N VAL A 213 3.24 5.99 4.40
CA VAL A 213 3.33 5.79 2.97
C VAL A 213 3.47 4.30 2.71
N ALA A 214 2.60 3.76 1.86
CA ALA A 214 2.70 2.40 1.36
C ALA A 214 2.62 2.39 -0.16
N THR A 215 3.36 1.49 -0.81
CA THR A 215 3.53 1.58 -2.27
C THR A 215 2.35 1.06 -3.06
N ASP A 216 1.56 0.18 -2.45
CA ASP A 216 0.61 -0.69 -3.14
C ASP A 216 1.25 -1.35 -4.38
N HIS A 217 2.30 -2.14 -4.15
CA HIS A 217 3.07 -2.71 -5.25
C HIS A 217 2.29 -3.87 -5.88
N ALA A 218 1.70 -3.60 -7.05
CA ALA A 218 0.84 -4.51 -7.79
C ALA A 218 1.46 -4.86 -9.17
N PRO A 219 2.36 -5.86 -9.22
CA PRO A 219 3.01 -6.28 -10.46
C PRO A 219 2.04 -7.04 -11.37
N HIS A 220 2.00 -6.65 -12.64
CA HIS A 220 1.25 -7.35 -13.70
C HIS A 220 2.17 -7.77 -14.84
N ALA A 221 1.88 -8.85 -15.54
CA ALA A 221 2.66 -9.22 -16.72
C ALA A 221 2.51 -8.17 -17.83
N ARG A 222 3.55 -8.03 -18.66
CA ARG A 222 3.56 -7.04 -19.75
C ARG A 222 2.34 -7.17 -20.67
N GLN A 223 1.97 -8.41 -21.00
CA GLN A 223 0.85 -8.70 -21.90
C GLN A 223 -0.51 -8.39 -21.28
N GLU A 224 -0.62 -8.41 -19.94
CA GLU A 224 -1.87 -8.05 -19.25
C GLU A 224 -2.11 -6.55 -19.27
N LYS A 225 -1.02 -5.75 -19.29
CA LYS A 225 -1.11 -4.28 -19.43
C LYS A 225 -1.10 -3.82 -20.88
N ASP A 226 -0.69 -4.65 -21.86
CA ASP A 226 -0.67 -4.33 -23.30
C ASP A 226 -2.03 -4.58 -23.97
N VAL A 227 -3.05 -3.93 -23.43
CA VAL A 227 -4.46 -4.01 -23.85
C VAL A 227 -5.09 -2.61 -23.78
N PRO A 228 -6.30 -2.38 -24.34
CA PRO A 228 -7.00 -1.10 -24.16
C PRO A 228 -7.10 -0.68 -22.69
N PHE A 229 -7.07 0.63 -22.43
CA PHE A 229 -7.02 1.17 -21.07
C PHE A 229 -8.15 0.60 -20.18
N GLU A 230 -9.35 0.46 -20.73
CA GLU A 230 -10.54 -0.08 -20.08
C GLU A 230 -10.37 -1.55 -19.69
N GLU A 231 -9.68 -2.34 -20.51
CA GLU A 231 -9.47 -3.78 -20.30
C GLU A 231 -8.26 -4.08 -19.40
N ALA A 232 -7.31 -3.15 -19.28
CA ALA A 232 -6.10 -3.37 -18.50
C ALA A 232 -6.41 -3.54 -17.00
N PRO A 233 -5.71 -4.44 -16.30
CA PRO A 233 -5.89 -4.58 -14.85
C PRO A 233 -5.39 -3.33 -14.12
N PHE A 234 -6.02 -3.05 -12.99
CA PHE A 234 -5.56 -2.05 -12.05
C PHE A 234 -4.28 -2.50 -11.36
N GLY A 235 -3.33 -1.58 -11.23
CA GLY A 235 -2.13 -1.79 -10.43
C GLY A 235 -0.84 -1.42 -11.15
N VAL A 236 0.11 -0.96 -10.35
CA VAL A 236 1.44 -0.52 -10.77
C VAL A 236 2.48 -0.94 -9.73
N ILE A 237 3.72 -1.12 -10.16
CA ILE A 237 4.82 -1.36 -9.23
C ILE A 237 5.32 -0.06 -8.60
N GLY A 238 5.67 -0.11 -7.30
CA GLY A 238 6.26 1.04 -6.60
C GLY A 238 7.49 0.77 -5.72
N LEU A 239 7.85 -0.47 -5.39
CA LEU A 239 8.91 -0.76 -4.40
C LEU A 239 10.27 -0.13 -4.74
N GLU A 240 10.65 -0.14 -6.01
CA GLU A 240 11.98 0.30 -6.45
C GLU A 240 12.07 1.82 -6.67
N THR A 241 10.93 2.50 -6.78
CA THR A 241 10.84 3.92 -7.17
C THR A 241 10.24 4.82 -6.08
N ALA A 242 9.57 4.27 -5.07
CA ALA A 242 8.78 5.03 -4.10
C ALA A 242 9.54 6.19 -3.45
N PHE A 243 10.73 5.93 -2.89
CA PHE A 243 11.52 6.99 -2.25
C PHE A 243 11.93 8.07 -3.25
N SER A 244 12.44 7.66 -4.42
CA SER A 244 12.96 8.58 -5.44
C SER A 244 11.85 9.45 -6.04
N ALA A 245 10.67 8.87 -6.26
CA ALA A 245 9.49 9.60 -6.71
C ALA A 245 9.08 10.66 -5.68
N LEU A 246 8.88 10.26 -4.42
CA LEU A 246 8.47 11.21 -3.37
C LEU A 246 9.52 12.27 -3.07
N TYR A 247 10.80 11.90 -3.12
CA TYR A 247 11.89 12.86 -2.98
C TYR A 247 11.88 13.88 -4.12
N THR A 248 11.74 13.42 -5.36
CA THR A 248 11.73 14.28 -6.55
C THR A 248 10.54 15.22 -6.61
N HIS A 249 9.32 14.70 -6.35
CA HIS A 249 8.09 15.46 -6.54
C HIS A 249 7.65 16.26 -5.32
N LEU A 250 8.03 15.85 -4.10
CA LEU A 250 7.56 16.50 -2.87
C LEU A 250 8.69 17.14 -2.07
N VAL A 251 9.83 16.47 -1.93
CA VAL A 251 10.92 16.98 -1.08
C VAL A 251 11.73 18.07 -1.78
N LEU A 252 12.23 17.79 -2.99
CA LEU A 252 13.01 18.76 -3.76
C LEU A 252 12.27 20.09 -4.00
N PRO A 253 10.97 20.10 -4.34
CA PRO A 253 10.21 21.34 -4.53
C PRO A 253 9.82 22.03 -3.20
N GLY A 254 10.09 21.41 -2.05
CA GLY A 254 9.79 21.96 -0.73
C GLY A 254 8.36 21.73 -0.23
N ALA A 255 7.59 20.84 -0.87
CA ALA A 255 6.24 20.49 -0.42
C ALA A 255 6.24 19.57 0.81
N LEU A 256 7.28 18.76 1.02
CA LEU A 256 7.42 17.88 2.17
C LEU A 256 8.86 17.93 2.69
N ARG A 257 9.04 17.90 4.01
CA ARG A 257 10.39 17.80 4.58
C ARG A 257 10.91 16.38 4.44
N LEU A 258 12.22 16.22 4.20
CA LEU A 258 12.85 14.91 4.10
C LEU A 258 12.63 14.06 5.36
N GLU A 259 12.72 14.66 6.54
CA GLU A 259 12.52 13.95 7.81
C GLU A 259 11.09 13.41 7.92
N THR A 260 10.11 14.18 7.46
CA THR A 260 8.71 13.72 7.41
C THR A 260 8.59 12.55 6.44
N LEU A 261 9.16 12.63 5.24
CA LEU A 261 9.12 11.51 4.29
C LEU A 261 9.73 10.23 4.87
N LEU A 262 10.93 10.33 5.44
CA LEU A 262 11.62 9.18 6.03
C LEU A 262 10.80 8.56 7.16
N GLU A 263 10.19 9.37 8.01
CA GLU A 263 9.33 8.92 9.10
C GLU A 263 8.08 8.18 8.57
N ARG A 264 7.40 8.75 7.56
CA ARG A 264 6.20 8.16 6.95
C ARG A 264 6.49 6.88 6.15
N MET A 265 7.74 6.64 5.75
CA MET A 265 8.17 5.40 5.09
C MET A 265 8.83 4.39 6.05
N SER A 266 8.94 4.70 7.35
CA SER A 266 9.63 3.83 8.33
C SER A 266 8.84 3.64 9.63
N ALA A 267 8.89 4.59 10.55
CA ALA A 267 8.21 4.53 11.85
C ALA A 267 6.68 4.62 11.71
N GLY A 268 6.18 5.37 10.73
CA GLY A 268 4.75 5.50 10.45
C GLY A 268 4.04 4.15 10.21
N PRO A 269 4.45 3.39 9.19
CA PRO A 269 3.92 2.05 8.92
C PRO A 269 4.13 1.09 10.09
N ALA A 270 5.25 1.20 10.81
CA ALA A 270 5.50 0.36 11.97
C ALA A 270 4.45 0.61 13.08
N ARG A 271 4.11 1.87 13.38
CA ARG A 271 3.07 2.21 14.35
C ARG A 271 1.68 1.73 13.93
N ALA A 272 1.32 1.89 12.66
CA ALA A 272 0.01 1.47 12.13
C ALA A 272 -0.28 -0.02 12.38
N PHE A 273 0.76 -0.85 12.36
CA PHE A 273 0.65 -2.30 12.51
C PHE A 273 1.22 -2.84 13.83
N GLY A 274 1.50 -1.98 14.81
CA GLY A 274 2.06 -2.38 16.09
C GLY A 274 3.43 -3.08 16.00
N LEU A 275 4.18 -2.82 14.93
CA LEU A 275 5.52 -3.35 14.72
C LEU A 275 6.55 -2.52 15.50
N VAL A 276 7.71 -3.12 15.76
CA VAL A 276 8.83 -2.41 16.39
C VAL A 276 9.30 -1.29 15.46
N GLU A 277 9.18 -0.04 15.90
CA GLU A 277 9.69 1.11 15.15
C GLU A 277 11.20 0.96 14.87
N PRO A 278 11.65 1.19 13.63
CA PRO A 278 13.06 1.15 13.29
C PRO A 278 13.82 2.29 13.98
N ARG A 279 14.98 1.97 14.56
CA ARG A 279 15.87 2.93 15.23
C ARG A 279 17.30 2.74 14.75
N ILE A 280 18.02 3.85 14.60
CA ILE A 280 19.46 3.84 14.31
C ILE A 280 20.20 4.11 15.62
N GLU A 281 20.40 3.06 16.40
CA GLU A 281 21.09 3.11 17.70
C GLU A 281 21.81 1.79 18.00
N VAL A 282 22.80 1.85 18.90
CA VAL A 282 23.56 0.67 19.31
C VAL A 282 22.63 -0.33 20.02
N GLY A 283 22.60 -1.57 19.52
CA GLY A 283 21.77 -2.65 20.06
C GLY A 283 20.46 -2.88 19.31
N ALA A 284 20.03 -1.94 18.44
CA ALA A 284 18.89 -2.14 17.57
C ALA A 284 19.18 -3.11 16.42
N ARG A 285 18.13 -3.72 15.86
CA ARG A 285 18.22 -4.56 14.66
C ARG A 285 18.73 -3.71 13.49
N ALA A 286 19.76 -4.19 12.79
CA ALA A 286 20.38 -3.46 11.68
C ALA A 286 19.52 -3.53 10.41
N ASN A 287 18.45 -2.74 10.39
CA ASN A 287 17.60 -2.47 9.23
C ASN A 287 17.89 -1.03 8.76
N LEU A 288 18.74 -0.91 7.74
CA LEU A 288 19.31 0.37 7.31
C LEU A 288 19.23 0.49 5.79
N VAL A 289 19.02 1.71 5.31
CA VAL A 289 19.20 2.05 3.90
C VAL A 289 20.19 3.20 3.81
N THR A 290 21.02 3.21 2.76
CA THR A 290 21.81 4.39 2.40
C THR A 290 21.24 5.02 1.15
N LEU A 291 21.08 6.34 1.21
CA LEU A 291 20.48 7.15 0.17
C LEU A 291 21.55 8.07 -0.40
N ASP A 292 21.67 8.09 -1.72
CA ASP A 292 22.42 9.11 -2.44
C ASP A 292 21.42 10.16 -2.92
N LEU A 293 21.36 11.30 -2.20
CA LEU A 293 20.40 12.37 -2.44
C LEU A 293 20.75 13.23 -3.67
N ASP A 294 22.00 13.18 -4.12
CA ASP A 294 22.51 13.93 -5.28
C ASP A 294 22.42 13.10 -6.57
N ALA A 295 22.19 11.78 -6.46
CA ALA A 295 22.04 10.90 -7.61
C ALA A 295 20.82 11.28 -8.46
N GLU A 296 21.04 11.40 -9.76
CA GLU A 296 20.02 11.52 -10.80
C GLU A 296 20.01 10.24 -11.64
N TRP A 297 18.83 9.70 -11.93
CA TRP A 297 18.69 8.50 -12.75
C TRP A 297 17.36 8.48 -13.50
N ARG A 298 17.37 7.86 -14.68
CA ARG A 298 16.17 7.69 -15.50
C ARG A 298 15.54 6.33 -15.23
N VAL A 299 14.22 6.29 -15.05
CA VAL A 299 13.46 5.06 -14.90
C VAL A 299 13.29 4.41 -16.28
N THR A 300 13.72 3.16 -16.41
CA THR A 300 13.64 2.38 -17.64
C THR A 300 13.08 0.99 -17.35
N GLU A 301 12.44 0.36 -18.34
CA GLU A 301 11.84 -0.97 -18.19
C GLU A 301 12.89 -2.03 -17.75
N ASP A 302 14.11 -1.94 -18.29
CA ASP A 302 15.22 -2.84 -17.99
C ASP A 302 15.94 -2.53 -16.66
N GLY A 303 15.55 -1.45 -15.99
CA GLY A 303 16.10 -1.03 -14.71
C GLY A 303 15.52 -1.77 -13.50
N PHE A 304 14.34 -2.39 -13.65
CA PHE A 304 13.64 -3.05 -12.54
C PHE A 304 14.20 -4.44 -12.21
N ARG A 305 14.15 -4.78 -10.92
CA ARG A 305 14.39 -6.12 -10.38
C ARG A 305 13.12 -6.92 -10.20
N SER A 306 11.98 -6.23 -10.05
CA SER A 306 10.66 -6.82 -10.18
C SER A 306 10.54 -7.63 -11.49
N LEU A 307 9.73 -8.68 -11.48
CA LEU A 307 9.39 -9.42 -12.70
C LEU A 307 8.52 -8.60 -13.66
N SER A 308 7.93 -7.51 -13.17
CA SER A 308 7.14 -6.57 -13.95
C SER A 308 7.83 -5.22 -14.10
N ALA A 309 7.42 -4.47 -15.12
CA ALA A 309 7.82 -3.10 -15.39
C ALA A 309 6.60 -2.14 -15.51
N ASN A 310 5.41 -2.52 -15.03
CA ASN A 310 4.19 -1.70 -15.13
C ASN A 310 4.24 -0.48 -14.19
N SER A 311 4.88 0.61 -14.62
CA SER A 311 5.16 1.78 -13.79
C SER A 311 4.76 3.08 -14.47
N TRP A 312 4.06 3.96 -13.74
CA TRP A 312 3.70 5.31 -14.16
C TRP A 312 4.89 6.26 -14.33
N LEU A 313 6.09 5.82 -13.92
CA LEU A 313 7.34 6.60 -13.95
C LEU A 313 8.23 6.29 -15.16
N LEU A 314 7.82 5.39 -16.06
CA LEU A 314 8.65 4.98 -17.19
C LEU A 314 9.09 6.18 -18.04
N GLY A 315 10.41 6.31 -18.23
CA GLY A 315 11.01 7.39 -19.00
C GLY A 315 11.26 8.68 -18.22
N GLU A 316 10.80 8.79 -16.97
CA GLU A 316 11.03 9.94 -16.10
C GLU A 316 12.42 9.92 -15.45
N THR A 317 12.95 11.11 -15.14
CA THR A 317 14.19 11.28 -14.40
C THR A 317 13.88 11.57 -12.92
N LEU A 318 14.40 10.73 -12.03
CA LEU A 318 14.24 10.86 -10.59
C LEU A 318 15.57 11.21 -9.91
N HIS A 319 15.45 11.88 -8.78
CA HIS A 319 16.52 12.20 -7.86
C HIS A 319 16.40 11.36 -6.58
N GLY A 320 17.51 11.23 -5.85
CA GLY A 320 17.52 10.53 -4.56
C GLY A 320 17.40 9.03 -4.73
N ARG A 321 18.51 8.31 -4.72
CA ARG A 321 18.55 6.88 -5.03
C ARG A 321 18.92 6.04 -3.80
N VAL A 322 18.22 4.93 -3.60
CA VAL A 322 18.65 3.89 -2.65
C VAL A 322 19.86 3.18 -3.25
N VAL A 323 21.01 3.23 -2.58
CA VAL A 323 22.27 2.62 -3.08
C VAL A 323 22.66 1.35 -2.32
N ARG A 324 22.12 1.17 -1.10
CA ARG A 324 22.32 -0.04 -0.29
C ARG A 324 21.14 -0.25 0.65
N THR A 325 20.82 -1.52 0.89
CA THR A 325 19.88 -1.97 1.92
C THR A 325 20.53 -3.04 2.77
N ILE A 326 20.53 -2.85 4.09
CA ILE A 326 20.90 -3.82 5.10
C ILE A 326 19.62 -4.24 5.81
N ALA A 327 19.32 -5.52 5.80
CA ALA A 327 18.13 -6.09 6.39
C ALA A 327 18.54 -7.18 7.38
N ASP A 328 18.16 -7.02 8.64
CA ASP A 328 18.54 -7.90 9.75
C ASP A 328 20.06 -8.16 9.84
N GLY A 329 20.85 -7.10 9.65
CA GLY A 329 22.31 -7.17 9.65
C GLY A 329 22.95 -7.82 8.43
N ARG A 330 22.17 -8.23 7.42
CA ARG A 330 22.66 -8.77 6.15
C ARG A 330 22.51 -7.74 5.05
N GLU A 331 23.49 -7.65 4.16
CA GLU A 331 23.37 -6.81 2.97
C GLU A 331 22.41 -7.46 1.98
N ALA A 332 21.24 -6.85 1.79
CA ALA A 332 20.16 -7.35 0.94
C ALA A 332 20.20 -6.75 -0.47
N PHE A 333 20.76 -5.54 -0.59
CA PHE A 333 20.91 -4.84 -1.85
C PHE A 333 22.17 -3.98 -1.83
N ALA A 334 22.99 -4.08 -2.88
CA ALA A 334 24.16 -3.23 -3.09
C ALA A 334 24.55 -3.17 -4.56
N GLY A 335 25.11 -2.05 -5.02
CA GLY A 335 25.62 -1.93 -6.39
C GLY A 335 24.56 -2.15 -7.48
N GLY A 336 23.30 -1.84 -7.17
CA GLY A 336 22.18 -2.07 -8.08
C GLY A 336 21.68 -3.52 -8.13
N GLN A 337 22.20 -4.43 -7.31
CA GLN A 337 21.81 -5.85 -7.32
C GLN A 337 21.20 -6.29 -5.99
N VAL A 338 20.19 -7.16 -6.07
CA VAL A 338 19.65 -7.89 -4.91
C VAL A 338 20.63 -9.01 -4.57
N LEU A 339 21.03 -9.09 -3.31
CA LEU A 339 21.96 -10.09 -2.82
C LEU A 339 21.17 -11.19 -2.13
N HIS A 340 21.16 -12.39 -2.72
CA HIS A 340 20.63 -13.56 -2.05
C HIS A 340 21.70 -14.12 -1.11
N SER A 341 21.34 -14.39 0.14
CA SER A 341 22.17 -15.23 1.00
C SER A 341 22.13 -16.66 0.46
N HIS A 342 22.96 -16.97 -0.53
CA HIS A 342 23.28 -18.36 -0.79
C HIS A 342 23.97 -18.89 0.46
N THR A 343 23.44 -20.00 0.97
CA THR A 343 24.15 -20.94 1.84
C THR A 343 25.44 -21.39 1.12
N GLN A 344 26.48 -20.57 1.11
CA GLN A 344 27.85 -21.01 0.83
C GLN A 344 28.41 -21.65 2.11
N GLN A 345 27.83 -22.78 2.49
CA GLN A 345 28.48 -23.81 3.31
C GLN A 345 27.97 -25.19 2.88
N VAL A 346 28.33 -25.61 1.67
CA VAL A 346 28.56 -27.03 1.40
C VAL A 346 29.82 -27.16 0.55
N MET A 347 30.86 -27.64 1.22
CA MET A 347 32.12 -28.21 0.74
C MET A 347 32.25 -28.46 -0.77
N ARG A 348 33.20 -27.79 -1.42
CA ARG A 348 34.47 -28.40 -1.90
C ARG A 348 35.48 -27.34 -2.33
#